data_AF-A0A7S3BSP3-F1
#
_entry.id   AF-A0A7S3BSP3-F1
#
_cell.length_a   1.000
_cell.length_b   1.000
_cell.length_c   1.000
_cell.angle_alpha   90.00
_cell.angle_beta   90.00
_cell.angle_gamma   90.00
#
_symmetry.space_group_name_H-M   'P 1'
#
loop_
_entity.id
_entity.type
_entity.pdbx_description
1 polymer ?
#
loop_
_entity_poly.entity_id
_entity_poly.type
_entity_poly.pdbx_seq_one_letter_code
_entity_poly.pdbx_strand_id
1 'polypeptide(L)'
;EHLLIPLGGRDIYLLPRLGASAFPLFDADAAGLPTGQPVLDAKLSKDGAICGFVCANEVYTCRVGTSTAHEVTQVTSGARGEELSHGMADFLAQEEMDRYDGFWISPDNALLAFEQVDERDVVQYTIPHYVDDPTAKEDHRYPFAGAANPKVRLGVVQIGGVSVSDKRVVWLHLFESGAD
;
A
#
# COMPACT_ATOMS: atom_id res chain seq x y z
N GLU A 1 -11.35 20.21 5.67
CA GLU A 1 -10.98 20.12 4.25
C GLU A 1 -9.47 19.96 4.17
N HIS A 2 -8.96 18.72 4.19
CA HIS A 2 -7.52 18.47 4.10
C HIS A 2 -7.17 18.07 2.67
N LEU A 3 -6.02 18.52 2.17
CA LEU A 3 -5.43 18.03 0.92
C LEU A 3 -4.16 17.26 1.26
N LEU A 4 -4.11 16.00 0.82
CA LEU A 4 -2.95 15.13 0.92
C LEU A 4 -2.12 15.26 -0.37
N ILE A 5 -0.81 15.40 -0.23
CA ILE A 5 0.10 15.65 -1.36
C ILE A 5 1.31 14.72 -1.22
N PRO A 6 1.32 13.55 -1.89
CA PRO A 6 2.50 12.67 -1.93
C PRO A 6 3.52 13.23 -2.93
N LEU A 7 4.69 13.66 -2.46
CA LEU A 7 5.75 14.24 -3.29
C LEU A 7 7.12 13.72 -2.84
N GLY A 8 8.05 13.51 -3.78
CA GLY A 8 9.42 13.12 -3.43
C GLY A 8 9.58 11.65 -3.04
N GLY A 9 8.58 10.80 -3.28
CA GLY A 9 8.66 9.35 -3.13
C GLY A 9 8.55 8.83 -1.69
N ARG A 10 9.08 9.55 -0.68
CA ARG A 10 8.92 9.20 0.75
C ARG A 10 8.10 10.22 1.54
N ASP A 11 7.97 11.44 1.05
CA ASP A 11 7.31 12.51 1.79
C ASP A 11 5.83 12.61 1.43
N ILE A 12 5.00 12.72 2.45
CA ILE A 12 3.58 13.05 2.32
C ILE A 12 3.37 14.39 3.01
N TYR A 13 2.83 15.36 2.30
CA TYR A 13 2.44 16.65 2.85
C TYR A 13 0.95 16.73 3.09
N LEU A 14 0.58 17.43 4.16
CA LEU A 14 -0.80 17.79 4.45
C LEU A 14 -0.97 19.30 4.34
N LEU A 15 -1.96 19.73 3.58
CA LEU A 15 -2.46 21.09 3.57
C LEU A 15 -3.82 21.12 4.31
N PRO A 16 -3.91 21.72 5.51
CA PRO A 16 -5.12 21.62 6.33
C PRO A 16 -6.34 22.39 5.82
N ARG A 17 -6.10 23.43 5.01
CA ARG A 17 -7.09 24.26 4.34
C ARG A 17 -6.39 25.20 3.36
N LEU A 18 -7.15 25.74 2.42
CA LEU A 18 -6.63 26.77 1.52
C LEU A 18 -6.09 27.98 2.31
N GLY A 19 -4.92 28.47 1.90
CA GLY A 19 -4.23 29.60 2.53
C GLY A 19 -3.44 29.26 3.81
N ALA A 20 -3.43 28.00 4.26
CA ALA A 20 -2.48 27.53 5.26
C ALA A 20 -1.15 27.10 4.59
N SER A 21 -0.09 26.93 5.39
CA SER A 21 1.13 26.27 4.92
C SER A 21 0.95 24.76 4.95
N ALA A 22 1.41 24.07 3.90
CA ALA A 22 1.55 22.62 3.92
C ALA A 22 2.70 22.22 4.86
N PHE A 23 2.58 21.07 5.51
CA PHE A 23 3.61 20.50 6.38
C PHE A 23 3.74 19.00 6.14
N PRO A 24 4.92 18.40 6.39
CA PRO A 24 5.08 16.95 6.30
C PRO A 24 4.16 16.26 7.32
N LEU A 25 3.41 15.27 6.86
CA LEU A 25 2.49 14.51 7.71
C LEU A 25 3.26 13.72 8.80
N PHE A 26 4.42 13.21 8.44
CA PHE A 26 5.38 12.57 9.33
C PHE A 26 6.77 12.64 8.72
N ASP A 27 7.80 12.43 9.55
CA ASP A 27 9.16 12.12 9.09
C ASP A 27 9.28 10.60 8.95
N ALA A 28 9.60 10.11 7.75
CA ALA A 28 9.59 8.68 7.44
C ALA A 28 10.58 7.87 8.29
N ASP A 29 11.76 8.45 8.58
CA ASP A 29 12.81 7.76 9.31
C ASP A 29 12.52 7.78 10.83
N ALA A 30 12.05 8.91 11.36
CA ALA A 30 11.59 9.02 12.74
C ALA A 30 10.34 8.16 13.01
N ALA A 31 9.49 7.95 12.00
CA ALA A 31 8.36 7.03 12.04
C ALA A 31 8.77 5.55 11.97
N GLY A 32 10.05 5.25 11.73
CA GLY A 32 10.56 3.88 11.64
C GLY A 32 10.17 3.15 10.36
N LEU A 33 9.86 3.88 9.28
CA LEU A 33 9.63 3.26 7.98
C LEU A 33 10.94 2.64 7.46
N PRO A 34 10.86 1.52 6.72
CA PRO A 34 12.05 0.91 6.12
C PRO A 34 12.86 1.92 5.30
N THR A 35 14.15 2.02 5.58
CA THR A 35 15.04 3.01 4.96
C THR A 35 15.10 2.83 3.44
N GLY A 36 14.99 3.93 2.70
CA GLY A 36 15.09 3.97 1.24
C GLY A 36 13.87 3.45 0.46
N GLN A 37 12.85 2.92 1.13
CA GLN A 37 11.63 2.41 0.49
C GLN A 37 10.61 3.53 0.22
N PRO A 38 9.98 3.59 -0.97
CA PRO A 38 8.99 4.62 -1.24
C PRO A 38 7.74 4.43 -0.39
N VAL A 39 6.99 5.52 -0.27
CA VAL A 39 5.61 5.55 0.23
C VAL A 39 4.68 5.63 -0.98
N LEU A 40 3.83 4.64 -1.12
CA LEU A 40 2.96 4.43 -2.27
C LEU A 40 1.49 4.50 -1.85
N ASP A 41 0.63 4.86 -2.80
CA ASP A 41 -0.83 4.80 -2.68
C ASP A 41 -1.37 5.46 -1.38
N ALA A 42 -0.84 6.65 -1.06
CA ALA A 42 -1.24 7.39 0.12
C ALA A 42 -2.62 8.01 -0.06
N LYS A 43 -3.56 7.69 0.85
CA LYS A 43 -4.94 8.18 0.80
C LYS A 43 -5.51 8.49 2.17
N LEU A 44 -6.33 9.54 2.22
CA LEU A 44 -7.11 9.90 3.39
C LEU A 44 -8.38 9.04 3.47
N SER A 45 -8.72 8.66 4.69
CA SER A 45 -10.05 8.22 5.08
C SER A 45 -11.12 9.29 4.78
N LYS A 46 -12.39 8.87 4.78
CA LYS A 46 -13.53 9.73 4.41
C LYS A 46 -13.62 11.03 5.20
N ASP A 47 -13.31 11.00 6.49
CA ASP A 47 -13.31 12.19 7.37
C ASP A 47 -11.93 12.88 7.43
N GLY A 48 -10.91 12.29 6.81
CA GLY A 48 -9.54 12.77 6.80
C GLY A 48 -8.78 12.53 8.11
N ALA A 49 -9.29 11.74 9.05
CA ALA A 49 -8.65 11.51 10.35
C ALA A 49 -7.54 10.46 10.31
N ILE A 50 -7.51 9.62 9.29
CA ILE A 50 -6.50 8.60 9.03
C ILE A 50 -5.96 8.75 7.61
N CYS A 51 -4.65 8.68 7.45
CA CYS A 51 -3.97 8.45 6.19
C CYS A 51 -3.50 6.99 6.14
N GLY A 52 -3.94 6.22 5.15
CA GLY A 52 -3.36 4.91 4.83
C GLY A 52 -2.34 5.05 3.71
N PHE A 53 -1.34 4.17 3.68
CA PHE A 53 -0.34 4.10 2.61
C PHE A 53 0.37 2.74 2.63
N VAL A 54 1.09 2.44 1.55
CA VAL A 54 1.96 1.26 1.46
C VAL A 54 3.42 1.67 1.53
N CYS A 55 4.23 0.93 2.27
CA CYS A 55 5.68 1.07 2.26
C CYS A 55 6.32 -0.31 2.37
N ALA A 56 7.27 -0.63 1.49
CA ALA A 56 7.97 -1.92 1.50
C ALA A 56 7.02 -3.13 1.56
N ASN A 57 6.02 -3.13 0.68
CA ASN A 57 5.00 -4.18 0.52
C ASN A 57 4.04 -4.39 1.71
N GLU A 58 4.00 -3.44 2.66
CA GLU A 58 3.13 -3.51 3.82
C GLU A 58 2.26 -2.26 3.95
N VAL A 59 1.06 -2.42 4.48
CA VAL A 59 0.14 -1.30 4.75
C VAL A 59 0.50 -0.65 6.08
N TYR A 60 0.48 0.67 6.08
CA TYR A 60 0.66 1.54 7.24
C TYR A 60 -0.52 2.51 7.35
N THR A 61 -0.77 2.97 8.58
CA THR A 61 -1.73 4.04 8.87
C THR A 61 -1.08 5.12 9.70
N CYS A 62 -1.48 6.37 9.48
CA CYS A 62 -1.07 7.53 10.25
C CYS A 62 -2.31 8.29 10.73
N ARG A 63 -2.40 8.61 12.02
CA ARG A 63 -3.50 9.44 12.54
C ARG A 63 -3.24 10.91 12.22
N VAL A 64 -4.13 11.51 11.44
CA VAL A 64 -4.03 12.90 11.00
C VAL A 64 -4.63 13.81 12.06
N GLY A 65 -3.92 14.87 12.39
CA GLY A 65 -4.34 15.88 13.35
C GLY A 65 -3.71 17.23 13.02
N THR A 66 -3.68 18.15 14.00
CA THR A 66 -3.13 19.50 13.79
C THR A 66 -1.65 19.63 14.14
N SER A 67 -1.00 18.57 14.62
CA SER A 67 0.45 18.52 14.90
C SER A 67 1.24 17.96 13.71
N THR A 68 2.57 18.06 13.73
CA THR A 68 3.46 17.54 12.66
C THR A 68 4.13 16.21 13.00
N ALA A 69 3.85 15.65 14.17
CA ALA A 69 4.46 14.42 14.68
C ALA A 69 3.39 13.34 14.86
N HIS A 70 2.82 12.91 13.74
CA HIS A 70 1.76 11.92 13.77
C HIS A 70 2.30 10.50 13.95
N GLU A 71 1.60 9.72 14.75
CA GLU A 71 1.95 8.33 15.00
C GLU A 71 1.64 7.49 13.76
N VAL A 72 2.68 6.90 13.19
CA VAL A 72 2.61 5.91 12.11
C VAL A 72 2.56 4.52 12.71
N THR A 73 1.67 3.68 12.20
CA THR A 73 1.50 2.32 12.67
C THR A 73 1.51 1.36 11.49
N GLN A 74 2.36 0.34 11.55
CA GLN A 74 2.29 -0.78 10.62
C GLN A 74 1.02 -1.59 10.87
N VAL A 75 0.30 -1.92 9.80
CA VAL A 75 -1.02 -2.58 9.86
C VAL A 75 -0.93 -4.03 9.42
N THR A 76 -0.06 -4.34 8.46
CA THR A 76 0.18 -5.70 7.95
C THR A 76 1.65 -6.11 8.12
N SER A 77 1.92 -7.40 8.12
CA SER A 77 3.27 -7.95 8.15
C SER A 77 3.36 -9.28 7.40
N GLY A 78 4.56 -9.66 7.00
CA GLY A 78 4.87 -10.95 6.38
C GLY A 78 4.90 -10.97 4.85
N ALA A 79 4.74 -9.82 4.19
CA ALA A 79 4.88 -9.70 2.75
C ALA A 79 6.27 -9.23 2.30
N ARG A 80 6.92 -8.37 3.10
CA ARG A 80 8.23 -7.82 2.77
C ARG A 80 9.27 -8.93 2.54
N GLY A 81 9.82 -8.97 1.32
CA GLY A 81 10.88 -9.92 0.94
C GLY A 81 10.38 -11.31 0.55
N GLU A 82 9.07 -11.54 0.51
CA GLU A 82 8.46 -12.87 0.29
C GLU A 82 7.79 -13.00 -1.09
N GLU A 83 8.06 -12.08 -2.03
CA GLU A 83 7.34 -11.96 -3.32
C GLU A 83 5.81 -11.80 -3.15
N LEU A 84 5.44 -11.23 -2.01
CA LEU A 84 4.09 -10.84 -1.65
C LEU A 84 4.00 -9.32 -1.55
N SER A 85 2.80 -8.79 -1.77
CA SER A 85 2.44 -7.43 -1.39
C SER A 85 1.14 -7.41 -0.60
N HIS A 86 1.06 -6.51 0.37
CA HIS A 86 -0.16 -6.17 1.06
C HIS A 86 -0.57 -4.74 0.69
N GLY A 87 -1.81 -4.59 0.23
CA GLY A 87 -2.39 -3.28 -0.04
C GLY A 87 -2.08 -2.67 -1.40
N MET A 88 -1.42 -3.39 -2.30
CA MET A 88 -1.16 -2.93 -3.67
C MET A 88 -1.93 -3.76 -4.68
N ALA A 89 -2.51 -3.08 -5.67
CA ALA A 89 -3.07 -3.71 -6.86
C ALA A 89 -1.97 -4.43 -7.65
N ASP A 90 -2.27 -5.64 -8.13
CA ASP A 90 -1.41 -6.36 -9.05
C ASP A 90 -1.40 -5.72 -10.45
N PHE A 91 -0.45 -6.12 -11.29
CA PHE A 91 -0.29 -5.55 -12.64
C PHE A 91 -1.57 -5.64 -13.48
N LEU A 92 -2.29 -6.77 -13.46
CA LEU A 92 -3.50 -6.93 -14.26
C LEU A 92 -4.62 -6.02 -13.75
N ALA A 93 -4.75 -5.90 -12.43
CA ALA A 93 -5.72 -4.99 -11.83
C ALA A 93 -5.48 -3.53 -12.28
N GLN A 94 -4.22 -3.10 -12.32
CA GLN A 94 -3.88 -1.73 -12.71
C GLN A 94 -4.06 -1.48 -14.22
N GLU A 95 -3.60 -2.38 -15.07
CA GLU A 95 -3.56 -2.17 -16.52
C GLU A 95 -4.88 -2.54 -17.23
N GLU A 96 -5.56 -3.59 -16.79
CA GLU A 96 -6.69 -4.18 -17.53
C GLU A 96 -8.04 -3.98 -16.84
N MET A 97 -8.05 -3.59 -15.56
CA MET A 97 -9.29 -3.45 -14.76
C MET A 97 -9.52 -2.03 -14.24
N ASP A 98 -8.64 -1.07 -14.55
CA ASP A 98 -8.65 0.30 -14.01
C ASP A 98 -8.74 0.34 -12.47
N ARG A 99 -8.11 -0.63 -11.78
CA ARG A 99 -8.08 -0.74 -10.32
C ARG A 99 -6.68 -0.52 -9.79
N TYR A 100 -6.46 0.67 -9.24
CA TYR A 100 -5.16 1.08 -8.67
C TYR A 100 -5.07 0.88 -7.15
N ASP A 101 -6.23 0.72 -6.49
CA ASP A 101 -6.31 0.52 -5.04
C ASP A 101 -6.16 -0.95 -4.66
N GLY A 102 -5.30 -1.23 -3.67
CA GLY A 102 -5.21 -2.54 -3.01
C GLY A 102 -5.57 -2.55 -1.53
N PHE A 103 -5.94 -1.41 -0.95
CA PHE A 103 -6.49 -1.34 0.41
C PHE A 103 -7.63 -0.33 0.52
N TRP A 104 -8.50 -0.55 1.51
CA TRP A 104 -9.70 0.24 1.73
C TRP A 104 -9.94 0.46 3.23
N ILE A 105 -10.08 1.72 3.64
CA ILE A 105 -10.44 2.11 5.01
C ILE A 105 -11.96 2.17 5.12
N SER A 106 -12.53 1.58 6.18
CA SER A 106 -13.97 1.63 6.41
C SER A 106 -14.45 3.06 6.67
N PRO A 107 -15.71 3.41 6.34
CA PRO A 107 -16.21 4.78 6.50
C PRO A 107 -16.16 5.35 7.93
N ASP A 108 -16.13 4.46 8.93
CA ASP A 108 -16.05 4.78 10.36
C ASP A 108 -14.63 4.66 10.95
N ASN A 109 -13.62 4.44 10.10
CA ASN A 109 -12.21 4.33 10.47
C ASN A 109 -11.86 3.16 11.42
N ALA A 110 -12.73 2.17 11.55
CA ALA A 110 -12.54 1.03 12.45
C ALA A 110 -11.84 -0.16 11.78
N LEU A 111 -11.95 -0.31 10.46
CA LEU A 111 -11.45 -1.47 9.72
C LEU A 111 -10.64 -1.03 8.50
N LEU A 112 -9.64 -1.83 8.17
CA LEU A 112 -8.91 -1.75 6.92
C LEU A 112 -8.97 -3.10 6.24
N ALA A 113 -9.52 -3.13 5.02
CA ALA A 113 -9.39 -4.24 4.12
C ALA A 113 -8.13 -4.04 3.26
N PHE A 114 -7.41 -5.11 2.96
CA PHE A 114 -6.27 -5.09 2.06
C PHE A 114 -6.25 -6.38 1.25
N GLU A 115 -5.81 -6.30 0.01
CA GLU A 115 -5.46 -7.48 -0.75
C GLU A 115 -4.04 -7.93 -0.42
N GLN A 116 -3.85 -9.25 -0.36
CA GLN A 116 -2.56 -9.86 -0.49
C GLN A 116 -2.43 -10.39 -1.91
N VAL A 117 -1.41 -9.91 -2.62
CA VAL A 117 -1.00 -10.43 -3.93
C VAL A 117 0.21 -11.32 -3.73
N ASP A 118 0.20 -12.50 -4.37
CA ASP A 118 1.29 -13.46 -4.40
C ASP A 118 1.72 -13.71 -5.85
N GLU A 119 2.92 -13.24 -6.19
CA GLU A 119 3.45 -13.27 -7.56
C GLU A 119 4.50 -14.37 -7.79
N ARG A 120 4.68 -15.28 -6.82
CA ARG A 120 5.72 -16.33 -6.87
C ARG A 120 5.62 -17.22 -8.11
N ASP A 121 4.39 -17.48 -8.57
CA ASP A 121 4.10 -18.31 -9.74
C ASP A 121 4.07 -17.51 -11.06
N VAL A 122 4.16 -16.18 -11.01
CA VAL A 122 4.13 -15.31 -12.20
C VAL A 122 5.51 -15.31 -12.85
N VAL A 123 5.57 -15.38 -14.18
CA VAL A 123 6.84 -15.42 -14.90
C VAL A 123 7.61 -14.11 -14.73
N GLN A 124 8.90 -14.20 -14.42
CA GLN A 124 9.81 -13.04 -14.42
C GLN A 124 10.25 -12.72 -15.86
N TYR A 125 10.10 -11.45 -16.24
CA TYR A 125 10.47 -10.92 -17.53
C TYR A 125 11.49 -9.79 -17.35
N THR A 126 12.61 -9.89 -18.04
CA THR A 126 13.68 -8.90 -18.00
C THR A 126 13.49 -7.88 -19.12
N ILE A 127 13.34 -6.62 -18.75
CA ILE A 127 13.31 -5.46 -19.65
C ILE A 127 14.72 -4.87 -19.73
N PRO A 128 15.40 -4.92 -20.89
CA PRO A 128 16.70 -4.29 -21.06
C PRO A 128 16.57 -2.77 -21.30
N HIS A 129 17.44 -1.97 -20.69
CA HIS A 129 17.54 -0.53 -20.94
C HIS A 129 18.74 -0.25 -21.85
N TYR A 130 18.49 0.30 -23.04
CA TYR A 130 19.56 0.48 -24.05
C TYR A 130 20.09 1.91 -24.18
N VAL A 131 19.54 2.86 -23.43
CA VAL A 131 19.76 4.29 -23.70
C VAL A 131 21.12 4.77 -23.17
N ASP A 132 21.58 4.30 -22.00
CA ASP A 132 22.81 4.82 -21.35
C ASP A 132 23.77 3.75 -20.80
N ASP A 133 23.27 2.53 -20.52
CA ASP A 133 24.08 1.40 -20.04
C ASP A 133 23.55 0.11 -20.68
N PRO A 134 24.29 -0.54 -21.60
CA PRO A 134 23.84 -1.75 -22.28
C PRO A 134 23.69 -2.98 -21.37
N THR A 135 24.12 -2.87 -20.11
CA THR A 135 23.95 -3.91 -19.07
C THR A 135 22.79 -3.62 -18.12
N ALA A 136 22.22 -2.41 -18.17
CA ALA A 136 21.09 -2.04 -17.35
C ALA A 136 19.85 -2.85 -17.77
N LYS A 137 19.22 -3.45 -16.77
CA LYS A 137 18.02 -4.27 -16.94
C LYS A 137 17.13 -4.13 -15.72
N GLU A 138 15.84 -4.28 -15.93
CA GLU A 138 14.82 -4.31 -14.89
C GLU A 138 14.04 -5.61 -15.01
N ASP A 139 13.82 -6.28 -13.89
CA ASP A 139 13.08 -7.53 -13.86
C ASP A 139 11.67 -7.29 -13.30
N HIS A 140 10.66 -7.75 -14.02
CA HIS A 140 9.24 -7.60 -13.67
C HIS A 140 8.54 -8.95 -13.63
N ARG A 141 7.59 -9.14 -12.73
CA ARG A 141 6.65 -10.27 -12.81
C ARG A 141 5.58 -9.91 -13.83
N TYR A 142 5.57 -10.60 -14.98
CA TYR A 142 4.70 -10.28 -16.10
C TYR A 142 3.74 -11.45 -16.41
N PRO A 143 2.42 -11.27 -16.20
CA PRO A 143 1.43 -12.32 -16.43
C PRO A 143 1.08 -12.41 -17.93
N PHE A 144 1.88 -13.15 -18.68
CA PHE A 144 1.60 -13.41 -20.09
C PHE A 144 0.26 -14.13 -20.29
N ALA A 145 -0.42 -13.85 -21.40
CA ALA A 145 -1.65 -14.54 -21.77
C ALA A 145 -1.46 -16.08 -21.77
N GLY A 146 -2.30 -16.77 -21.00
CA GLY A 146 -2.24 -18.23 -20.84
C GLY A 146 -1.23 -18.75 -19.81
N ALA A 147 -0.45 -17.86 -19.17
CA ALA A 147 0.40 -18.19 -18.03
C ALA A 147 -0.34 -18.01 -16.69
N ALA A 148 0.33 -18.30 -15.58
CA ALA A 148 -0.24 -18.11 -14.25
C ALA A 148 -0.40 -16.61 -13.91
N ASN A 149 -1.56 -16.27 -13.35
CA ASN A 149 -1.82 -14.96 -12.76
C ASN A 149 -1.35 -14.93 -11.29
N PRO A 150 -1.15 -13.72 -10.72
CA PRO A 150 -0.98 -13.58 -9.28
C PRO A 150 -2.12 -14.23 -8.50
N LYS A 151 -1.81 -14.86 -7.37
CA LYS A 151 -2.84 -15.36 -6.45
C LYS A 151 -3.24 -14.21 -5.52
N VAL A 152 -4.53 -13.90 -5.46
CA VAL A 152 -5.06 -12.80 -4.66
C VAL A 152 -6.00 -13.31 -3.58
N ARG A 153 -5.87 -12.77 -2.36
CA ARG A 153 -6.84 -12.97 -1.27
C ARG A 153 -7.06 -11.67 -0.50
N LEU A 154 -8.23 -11.52 0.11
CA LEU A 154 -8.58 -10.32 0.88
C LEU A 154 -8.48 -10.57 2.39
N GLY A 155 -7.78 -9.68 3.09
CA GLY A 155 -7.67 -9.66 4.54
C GLY A 155 -8.32 -8.40 5.11
N VAL A 156 -8.88 -8.50 6.31
CA VAL A 156 -9.42 -7.37 7.07
C VAL A 156 -8.75 -7.32 8.44
N VAL A 157 -8.39 -6.12 8.88
CA VAL A 157 -7.78 -5.87 10.18
C VAL A 157 -8.42 -4.65 10.82
N GLN A 158 -8.54 -4.68 12.15
CA GLN A 158 -9.02 -3.55 12.92
C GLN A 158 -7.96 -2.45 12.97
N ILE A 159 -8.37 -1.23 12.67
CA ILE A 159 -7.56 -0.02 12.76
C ILE A 159 -8.24 0.97 13.72
N GLY A 160 -7.44 1.63 14.56
CA GLY A 160 -7.94 2.54 15.58
C GLY A 160 -8.31 1.87 16.92
N GLY A 161 -7.64 2.30 17.99
CA GLY A 161 -7.97 1.90 19.37
C GLY A 161 -7.47 0.51 19.80
N VAL A 162 -6.69 -0.18 18.95
CA VAL A 162 -6.14 -1.52 19.24
C VAL A 162 -4.62 -1.49 19.17
N SER A 163 -3.96 -2.13 20.15
CA SER A 163 -2.50 -2.29 20.17
C SER A 163 -2.03 -3.08 18.95
N VAL A 164 -0.84 -2.77 18.44
CA VAL A 164 -0.20 -3.51 17.33
C VAL A 164 -0.11 -5.02 17.62
N SER A 165 0.06 -5.40 18.89
CA SER A 165 0.12 -6.80 19.34
C SER A 165 -1.18 -7.59 19.14
N ASP A 166 -2.31 -6.89 19.09
CA ASP A 166 -3.65 -7.50 19.11
C ASP A 166 -4.31 -7.48 17.72
N LYS A 167 -3.60 -6.92 16.72
CA LYS A 167 -4.07 -6.86 15.33
C LYS A 167 -4.07 -8.27 14.74
N ARG A 168 -5.25 -8.85 14.59
CA ARG A 168 -5.46 -10.12 13.89
C ARG A 168 -6.03 -9.83 12.50
N VAL A 169 -5.38 -10.38 11.48
CA VAL A 169 -5.94 -10.43 10.13
C VAL A 169 -7.03 -11.49 10.09
N VAL A 170 -8.22 -11.10 9.63
CA VAL A 170 -9.31 -12.00 9.26
C VAL A 170 -9.31 -12.12 7.74
N TRP A 171 -8.99 -13.31 7.23
CA TRP A 171 -9.03 -13.58 5.80
C TRP A 171 -10.47 -13.84 5.34
N LEU A 172 -10.88 -13.18 4.27
CA LEU A 172 -12.20 -13.32 3.67
C LEU A 172 -12.21 -14.47 2.67
N HIS A 173 -13.31 -15.23 2.67
CA HIS A 173 -13.61 -16.24 1.68
C HIS A 173 -14.73 -15.71 0.79
N LEU A 174 -14.36 -15.04 -0.31
CA LEU A 174 -15.31 -14.34 -1.18
C LEU A 174 -15.91 -15.21 -2.29
N PHE A 175 -15.38 -16.44 -2.45
CA PHE A 175 -15.88 -17.42 -3.39
C PHE A 175 -15.94 -18.79 -2.71
N GLU A 176 -17.02 -19.54 -2.94
CA GLU A 176 -17.07 -20.96 -2.59
C GLU A 176 -16.08 -21.73 -3.48
N SER A 177 -15.39 -22.71 -2.92
CA SER A 177 -14.49 -23.60 -3.66
C SER A 177 -15.27 -24.38 -4.74
N GLY A 178 -15.29 -23.93 -5.99
CA GLY A 178 -16.08 -24.60 -7.02
C GLY A 178 -16.16 -23.99 -8.41
N ALA A 179 -15.24 -23.11 -8.82
CA ALA A 179 -15.17 -22.66 -10.21
C ALA A 179 -13.71 -22.61 -10.66
N ASP A 180 -13.20 -23.78 -11.03
CA ASP A 180 -12.07 -23.94 -11.96
C ASP A 180 -12.58 -23.79 -13.40
#